data_AF-A0A8T5N8S9-F1
#
_entry.id   AF-A0A8T5N8S9-F1
#
_cell.length_a   1.000
_cell.length_b   1.000
_cell.length_c   1.000
_cell.angle_alpha   90.00
_cell.angle_beta   90.00
_cell.angle_gamma   90.00
#
_symmetry.space_group_name_H-M   'P 1'
#
loop_
_entity.id
_entity.type
_entity.pdbx_description
1 polymer ?
#
loop_
_entity_poly.entity_id
_entity_poly.type
_entity_poly.pdbx_seq_one_letter_code
_entity_poly.pdbx_strand_id
1 'polypeptide(L)'
;FENISTGYDAHSKRVPEIIMNSPWYIIKEFMLGMFRGDGHNSDKIDLHLCNRNLIDDIFILGLRIGTPFEKYYGEDSYSLRLTSNLAKKTFLDSVPFSDNVPTVLGKSFDFYERIPTEPFNITREDLKVGHWNRCQIGKRITSKRLDMSDEFHSRFLQSDLHTFEVKIIEETHSDYVYDLVNVENYHNFLTSDGIFSSNCCAFLMPLETSSDKDDMLNGTVRGGSLQVVTINLPQIAYESDKEESRLFQLIDERMDVAKQVMLLRKDLIEKNLKNGMLPFLAQKVNEKGDRYYEPSKQSFTIGMVGINEMVKYCTGSELHENQAAWMFGLKVMKHMKDKVAKLREETGLNFALARTPAESTAYRFATIDKRRFPSKAVYQGDPSTNSIYYTNSFHVRPNADVPLFQRMNVEGSFHPLTDGGAMSHVWLGDTNPDPEAVMKLTKDLATKTAIQYMAFTKDLTICNSCGFTLGNLVDSCPSCQSKNVQSWSRITGYYQNITGWNKGKLQELKDRRRYGL
;
A
#
# COMPACT_ATOMS: atom_id res chain seq x y z
N PHE A 1 -26.68 -4.97 -7.99
CA PHE A 1 -27.81 -5.77 -7.48
C PHE A 1 -28.86 -5.99 -8.58
N GLU A 2 -28.47 -6.54 -9.73
CA GLU A 2 -29.38 -6.84 -10.86
C GLU A 2 -29.67 -8.35 -11.05
N ASN A 3 -29.11 -9.23 -10.21
CA ASN A 3 -29.21 -10.68 -10.41
C ASN A 3 -30.20 -11.42 -9.49
N ILE A 4 -31.03 -10.69 -8.74
CA ILE A 4 -32.02 -11.32 -7.84
C ILE A 4 -33.43 -10.95 -8.33
N SER A 5 -33.85 -11.54 -9.44
CA SER A 5 -35.26 -11.73 -9.76
C SER A 5 -35.52 -13.19 -10.11
N THR A 6 -36.73 -13.66 -9.80
CA THR A 6 -37.32 -14.86 -10.37
C THR A 6 -37.50 -14.65 -11.89
N GLY A 7 -37.17 -15.66 -12.70
CA GLY A 7 -37.11 -15.55 -14.16
C GLY A 7 -36.21 -16.60 -14.80
N TYR A 8 -36.18 -16.63 -16.14
CA TYR A 8 -35.47 -17.60 -16.98
C TYR A 8 -34.07 -17.94 -16.43
N ASP A 9 -33.74 -19.24 -16.39
CA ASP A 9 -32.45 -19.82 -15.96
C ASP A 9 -32.21 -19.97 -14.44
N ALA A 10 -33.28 -20.08 -13.63
CA ALA A 10 -33.15 -20.34 -12.18
C ALA A 10 -32.37 -21.63 -11.82
N HIS A 11 -32.30 -22.61 -12.73
CA HIS A 11 -31.63 -23.91 -12.52
C HIS A 11 -30.10 -23.86 -12.59
N SER A 12 -29.50 -22.76 -13.08
CA SER A 12 -28.04 -22.60 -13.21
C SER A 12 -27.43 -21.59 -12.23
N LYS A 13 -28.26 -20.78 -11.54
CA LYS A 13 -27.82 -19.71 -10.64
C LYS A 13 -26.99 -20.21 -9.44
N ARG A 14 -26.07 -19.38 -8.99
CA ARG A 14 -25.17 -19.62 -7.84
C ARG A 14 -25.20 -18.42 -6.90
N VAL A 15 -24.78 -18.61 -5.65
CA VAL A 15 -24.53 -17.46 -4.77
C VAL A 15 -23.35 -16.65 -5.36
N PRO A 16 -23.49 -15.32 -5.55
CA PRO A 16 -22.39 -14.51 -6.03
C PRO A 16 -21.14 -14.66 -5.17
N GLU A 17 -19.97 -14.76 -5.80
CA GLU A 17 -18.69 -14.95 -5.10
C GLU A 17 -18.41 -13.85 -4.05
N ILE A 18 -18.86 -12.62 -4.33
CA ILE A 18 -18.78 -11.51 -3.39
C ILE A 18 -19.54 -11.79 -2.09
N ILE A 19 -20.69 -12.47 -2.16
CA ILE A 19 -21.47 -12.90 -0.98
C ILE A 19 -20.81 -14.11 -0.33
N MET A 20 -20.31 -15.07 -1.12
CA MET A 20 -19.58 -16.24 -0.61
C MET A 20 -18.34 -15.87 0.21
N ASN A 21 -17.72 -14.73 -0.07
CA ASN A 21 -16.53 -14.21 0.62
C ASN A 21 -16.81 -12.97 1.51
N SER A 22 -18.07 -12.62 1.74
CA SER A 22 -18.44 -11.50 2.61
C SER A 22 -18.27 -11.84 4.10
N PRO A 23 -18.15 -10.83 4.99
CA PRO A 23 -18.21 -11.02 6.44
C PRO A 23 -19.52 -11.67 6.90
N TRP A 24 -19.49 -12.35 8.05
CA TRP A 24 -20.61 -13.14 8.57
C TRP A 24 -21.94 -12.36 8.69
N TYR A 25 -21.89 -11.07 9.04
CA TYR A 25 -23.08 -10.22 9.18
C TYR A 25 -23.74 -9.89 7.83
N ILE A 26 -22.95 -9.73 6.76
CA ILE A 26 -23.48 -9.53 5.40
C ILE A 26 -24.09 -10.83 4.87
N ILE A 27 -23.43 -11.97 5.11
CA ILE A 27 -23.94 -13.30 4.76
C ILE A 27 -25.28 -13.54 5.44
N LYS A 28 -25.39 -13.20 6.73
CA LYS A 28 -26.61 -13.34 7.52
C LYS A 28 -27.76 -12.52 6.94
N GLU A 29 -27.57 -11.23 6.66
CA GLU A 29 -28.61 -10.38 6.08
C GLU A 29 -29.03 -10.85 4.68
N PHE A 30 -28.08 -11.31 3.87
CA PHE A 30 -28.38 -11.92 2.58
C PHE A 30 -29.27 -13.16 2.73
N MET A 31 -28.91 -14.08 3.62
CA MET A 31 -29.72 -15.28 3.89
C MET A 31 -31.10 -14.92 4.46
N LEU A 32 -31.20 -14.00 5.42
CA LEU A 32 -32.49 -13.54 5.96
C LEU A 32 -33.39 -12.95 4.88
N GLY A 33 -32.83 -12.19 3.92
CA GLY A 33 -33.54 -11.70 2.75
C GLY A 33 -34.13 -12.83 1.91
N MET A 34 -33.37 -13.90 1.66
CA MET A 34 -33.84 -15.07 0.91
C MET A 34 -35.00 -15.80 1.61
N PHE A 35 -34.86 -16.09 2.90
CA PHE A 35 -35.91 -16.80 3.65
C PHE A 35 -37.17 -15.95 3.87
N ARG A 36 -37.05 -14.62 3.99
CA ARG A 36 -38.21 -13.70 4.03
C ARG A 36 -38.92 -13.61 2.68
N GLY A 37 -38.15 -13.61 1.59
CA GLY A 37 -38.67 -13.56 0.22
C GLY A 37 -39.51 -14.78 -0.17
N ASP A 38 -39.26 -15.95 0.44
CA ASP A 38 -40.00 -17.21 0.20
C ASP A 38 -41.35 -17.27 0.97
N GLY A 39 -41.76 -16.19 1.65
CA GLY A 39 -43.12 -16.01 2.18
C GLY A 39 -43.46 -16.67 3.53
N HIS A 40 -42.46 -17.15 4.28
CA HIS A 40 -42.72 -17.89 5.53
C HIS A 40 -42.90 -16.98 6.77
N ASN A 41 -44.08 -17.09 7.41
CA ASN A 41 -44.35 -16.55 8.75
C ASN A 41 -44.13 -17.63 9.83
N SER A 42 -43.03 -17.43 10.55
CA SER A 42 -42.72 -17.79 11.95
C SER A 42 -42.61 -19.23 12.46
N ASP A 43 -43.20 -20.28 11.88
CA ASP A 43 -43.12 -21.62 12.55
C ASP A 43 -42.27 -22.68 11.84
N LYS A 44 -42.00 -22.53 10.54
CA LYS A 44 -41.06 -23.37 9.77
C LYS A 44 -40.24 -22.47 8.85
N ILE A 45 -38.93 -22.44 9.06
CA ILE A 45 -37.98 -21.74 8.20
C ILE A 45 -37.42 -22.80 7.25
N ASP A 46 -38.17 -23.01 6.17
CA ASP A 46 -37.78 -23.86 5.05
C ASP A 46 -37.50 -22.93 3.86
N LEU A 47 -36.46 -23.23 3.09
CA LEU A 47 -36.18 -22.58 1.80
C LEU A 47 -36.26 -23.66 0.73
N HIS A 48 -37.14 -23.47 -0.25
CA HIS A 48 -37.33 -24.40 -1.35
C HIS A 48 -36.71 -23.84 -2.64
N LEU A 49 -35.82 -24.62 -3.26
CA LEU A 49 -35.09 -24.24 -4.46
C LEU A 49 -35.23 -25.33 -5.53
N CYS A 50 -35.24 -24.92 -6.79
CA CYS A 50 -35.24 -25.83 -7.94
C CYS A 50 -33.82 -26.06 -8.51
N ASN A 51 -32.78 -25.67 -7.76
CA ASN A 51 -31.38 -25.71 -8.18
C ASN A 51 -30.49 -26.34 -7.10
N ARG A 52 -29.80 -27.43 -7.48
CA ARG A 52 -28.91 -28.21 -6.62
C ARG A 52 -27.68 -27.42 -6.15
N ASN A 53 -27.05 -26.71 -7.07
CA ASN A 53 -25.80 -25.99 -6.78
C ASN A 53 -26.06 -24.78 -5.87
N LEU A 54 -27.19 -24.10 -6.08
CA LEU A 54 -27.58 -22.97 -5.25
C LEU A 54 -27.88 -23.41 -3.81
N ILE A 55 -28.49 -24.58 -3.62
CA ILE A 55 -28.76 -25.08 -2.27
C ILE A 55 -27.49 -25.47 -1.52
N ASP A 56 -26.48 -25.96 -2.24
CA ASP A 56 -25.18 -26.31 -1.69
C ASP A 56 -24.40 -25.05 -1.25
N ASP A 57 -24.44 -23.99 -2.06
CA ASP A 57 -23.85 -22.70 -1.69
C ASP A 57 -24.48 -22.09 -0.44
N ILE A 58 -25.82 -22.10 -0.35
CA ILE A 58 -26.54 -21.53 0.80
C ILE A 58 -26.32 -22.36 2.06
N PHE A 59 -26.19 -23.69 1.93
CA PHE A 59 -25.80 -24.55 3.04
C PHE A 59 -24.41 -24.18 3.59
N ILE A 60 -23.45 -23.92 2.69
CA ILE A 60 -22.09 -23.47 3.07
C ILE A 60 -22.14 -22.12 3.79
N LEU A 61 -22.91 -21.15 3.28
CA LEU A 61 -23.12 -19.86 3.96
C LEU A 61 -23.68 -20.06 5.39
N GLY A 62 -24.61 -20.99 5.56
CA GLY A 62 -25.17 -21.34 6.87
C GLY A 62 -24.12 -21.83 7.86
N LEU A 63 -23.20 -22.70 7.42
CA LEU A 63 -22.07 -23.13 8.24
C LEU A 63 -21.14 -21.97 8.61
N ARG A 64 -20.90 -21.03 7.68
CA ARG A 64 -20.04 -19.86 7.92
C ARG A 64 -20.60 -18.90 8.97
N ILE A 65 -21.92 -18.83 9.12
CA ILE A 65 -22.58 -18.02 10.17
C ILE A 65 -22.96 -18.84 11.41
N GLY A 66 -22.45 -20.07 11.53
CA GLY A 66 -22.70 -20.95 12.68
C GLY A 66 -24.15 -21.41 12.81
N THR A 67 -24.93 -21.42 11.73
CA THR A 67 -26.33 -21.84 11.74
C THR A 67 -26.45 -23.24 11.10
N PRO A 68 -26.80 -24.28 11.88
CA PRO A 68 -26.93 -25.63 11.34
C PRO A 68 -28.25 -25.78 10.58
N PHE A 69 -28.17 -26.05 9.27
CA PHE A 69 -29.33 -26.38 8.44
C PHE A 69 -29.35 -27.88 8.13
N GLU A 70 -30.54 -28.42 7.88
CA GLU A 70 -30.71 -29.73 7.26
C GLU A 70 -31.02 -29.55 5.78
N LYS A 71 -30.35 -30.33 4.92
CA LYS A 71 -30.51 -30.28 3.47
C LYS A 71 -31.22 -31.52 2.95
N TYR A 72 -32.21 -31.31 2.09
CA TYR A 72 -33.04 -32.36 1.48
C TYR A 72 -32.96 -32.27 -0.05
N TYR A 73 -32.81 -33.43 -0.69
CA TYR A 73 -32.80 -33.57 -2.15
C TYR A 73 -34.01 -34.42 -2.58
N GLY A 74 -34.92 -33.84 -3.34
CA GLY A 74 -35.95 -34.53 -4.12
C GLY A 74 -35.56 -34.62 -5.59
N GLU A 75 -36.42 -35.21 -6.43
CA GLU A 75 -36.14 -35.40 -7.86
C GLU A 75 -35.89 -34.08 -8.61
N ASP A 76 -36.75 -33.07 -8.39
CA ASP A 76 -36.62 -31.73 -8.97
C ASP A 76 -36.82 -30.60 -7.94
N SER A 77 -36.68 -30.92 -6.65
CA SER A 77 -36.84 -29.95 -5.57
C SER A 77 -35.80 -30.15 -4.48
N TYR A 78 -35.21 -29.05 -4.02
CA TYR A 78 -34.17 -29.04 -3.02
C TYR A 78 -34.65 -28.15 -1.87
N SER A 79 -34.48 -28.58 -0.62
CA SER A 79 -34.86 -27.72 0.51
C SER A 79 -33.85 -27.68 1.65
N LEU A 80 -33.74 -26.50 2.25
CA LEU A 80 -32.96 -26.23 3.45
C LEU A 80 -33.92 -25.93 4.59
N ARG A 81 -33.81 -26.68 5.68
CA ARG A 81 -34.75 -26.58 6.82
C ARG A 81 -33.99 -26.35 8.12
N LEU A 82 -34.51 -25.42 8.92
CA LEU A 82 -34.15 -25.28 10.34
C LEU A 82 -35.12 -26.08 11.21
N THR A 83 -34.68 -27.26 11.65
CA THR A 83 -35.52 -28.16 12.47
C THR A 83 -35.51 -27.83 13.96
N SER A 84 -34.45 -27.20 14.48
CA SER A 84 -34.34 -26.90 15.91
C SER A 84 -34.80 -25.47 16.26
N ASN A 85 -35.58 -25.34 17.34
CA ASN A 85 -36.02 -24.03 17.83
C ASN A 85 -34.85 -23.12 18.25
N LEU A 86 -33.73 -23.71 18.70
CA LEU A 86 -32.50 -22.99 19.03
C LEU A 86 -31.83 -22.39 17.79
N ALA A 87 -31.73 -23.16 16.69
CA ALA A 87 -31.16 -22.66 15.45
C ALA A 87 -32.05 -21.57 14.80
N LYS A 88 -33.38 -21.70 14.89
CA LYS A 88 -34.33 -20.65 14.46
C LYS A 88 -34.11 -19.35 15.24
N LYS A 89 -34.01 -19.45 16.58
CA LYS A 89 -33.76 -18.30 17.44
C LYS A 89 -32.41 -17.63 17.11
N THR A 90 -31.35 -18.41 16.90
CA THR A 90 -30.01 -17.90 16.54
C THR A 90 -30.03 -17.18 15.19
N PHE A 91 -30.68 -17.79 14.20
CA PHE A 91 -30.78 -17.25 12.86
C PHE A 91 -31.55 -15.92 12.85
N LEU A 92 -32.65 -15.82 13.61
CA LEU A 92 -33.52 -14.62 13.68
C LEU A 92 -33.03 -13.53 14.64
N ASP A 93 -32.52 -13.86 15.83
CA ASP A 93 -32.31 -12.90 16.94
C ASP A 93 -30.96 -12.15 16.91
N SER A 94 -30.24 -12.12 15.78
CA SER A 94 -28.99 -11.34 15.65
C SER A 94 -27.86 -11.69 16.65
N VAL A 95 -27.90 -12.86 17.31
CA VAL A 95 -26.83 -13.32 18.23
C VAL A 95 -25.99 -14.41 17.54
N PRO A 96 -24.64 -14.34 17.54
CA PRO A 96 -23.79 -15.44 17.08
C PRO A 96 -24.01 -16.69 17.93
N PHE A 97 -23.80 -17.88 17.37
CA PHE A 97 -23.85 -19.16 18.08
C PHE A 97 -22.68 -19.35 19.08
N SER A 98 -21.95 -18.29 19.44
CA SER A 98 -20.77 -18.35 20.32
C SER A 98 -21.10 -18.49 21.81
N ASP A 99 -22.30 -18.10 22.24
CA ASP A 99 -22.53 -17.90 23.67
C ASP A 99 -23.23 -19.07 24.37
N ASN A 100 -23.67 -20.12 23.65
CA ASN A 100 -24.45 -21.21 24.26
C ASN A 100 -24.24 -22.63 23.69
N VAL A 101 -23.07 -22.94 23.13
CA VAL A 101 -22.70 -24.35 22.87
C VAL A 101 -22.02 -24.94 24.11
N PRO A 102 -22.55 -26.03 24.70
CA PRO A 102 -21.84 -26.76 25.75
C PRO A 102 -20.48 -27.23 25.25
N THR A 103 -19.43 -26.71 25.89
CA THR A 103 -18.03 -27.06 25.74
C THR A 103 -17.82 -28.59 25.74
N VAL A 104 -17.62 -29.19 24.57
CA VAL A 104 -17.10 -30.57 24.41
C VAL A 104 -15.89 -30.62 23.47
N LEU A 105 -15.56 -29.53 22.78
CA LEU A 105 -14.29 -29.34 22.07
C LEU A 105 -13.72 -28.01 22.53
N GLY A 106 -12.61 -28.06 23.28
CA GLY A 106 -12.03 -26.88 23.92
C GLY A 106 -11.60 -25.81 22.92
N LYS A 107 -12.00 -24.56 23.23
CA LYS A 107 -11.50 -23.26 22.75
C LYS A 107 -11.67 -22.95 21.24
N SER A 108 -12.50 -21.91 21.00
CA SER A 108 -12.56 -21.02 19.83
C SER A 108 -12.23 -21.64 18.47
N PHE A 109 -13.26 -22.19 17.81
CA PHE A 109 -13.21 -22.26 16.35
C PHE A 109 -13.48 -20.86 15.80
N ASP A 110 -12.44 -20.21 15.31
CA ASP A 110 -12.59 -19.07 14.41
C ASP A 110 -13.31 -19.55 13.15
N PHE A 111 -14.46 -18.95 12.86
CA PHE A 111 -15.19 -19.19 11.63
C PHE A 111 -14.33 -18.70 10.46
N TYR A 112 -14.00 -19.58 9.52
CA TYR A 112 -13.17 -19.26 8.35
C TYR A 112 -13.66 -17.98 7.64
N GLU A 113 -12.79 -16.96 7.55
CA GLU A 113 -13.12 -15.69 6.91
C GLU A 113 -13.05 -15.75 5.37
N ARG A 114 -12.30 -16.68 4.76
CA ARG A 114 -12.19 -16.84 3.28
C ARG A 114 -11.84 -18.28 2.85
N ILE A 115 -12.14 -18.63 1.58
CA ILE A 115 -11.82 -19.92 0.96
C ILE A 115 -10.57 -19.76 0.03
N PRO A 116 -9.52 -20.60 0.14
CA PRO A 116 -8.30 -20.52 -0.70
C PRO A 116 -8.46 -21.08 -2.13
N THR A 117 -7.50 -20.79 -3.03
CA THR A 117 -7.67 -20.97 -4.49
C THR A 117 -6.68 -21.87 -5.27
N GLU A 118 -5.61 -22.53 -4.75
CA GLU A 118 -4.64 -23.35 -5.56
C GLU A 118 -3.97 -24.62 -4.90
N PRO A 119 -3.28 -25.56 -5.65
CA PRO A 119 -2.99 -26.98 -5.25
C PRO A 119 -1.53 -27.52 -5.09
N PHE A 120 -1.29 -28.51 -4.18
CA PHE A 120 -0.01 -29.27 -4.01
C PHE A 120 -0.14 -30.83 -3.86
N ASN A 121 0.87 -31.61 -4.29
CA ASN A 121 0.87 -33.09 -4.43
C ASN A 121 1.15 -33.93 -3.15
N ILE A 122 0.20 -34.77 -2.70
CA ILE A 122 0.33 -35.76 -1.59
C ILE A 122 -0.19 -37.15 -2.05
N THR A 123 0.30 -38.27 -1.47
CA THR A 123 -0.09 -39.65 -1.88
C THR A 123 -0.97 -40.41 -0.86
N ARG A 124 -1.55 -41.54 -1.29
CA ARG A 124 -2.62 -42.28 -0.59
C ARG A 124 -2.18 -43.01 0.69
N GLU A 125 -0.89 -43.31 0.83
CA GLU A 125 -0.36 -43.97 2.04
C GLU A 125 -0.30 -43.02 3.25
N ASP A 126 -0.32 -41.71 3.00
CA ASP A 126 -0.19 -40.65 4.01
C ASP A 126 -1.51 -40.36 4.77
N LEU A 127 -2.63 -41.00 4.41
CA LEU A 127 -4.00 -40.64 4.85
C LEU A 127 -4.70 -41.64 5.80
N LYS A 128 -3.99 -42.58 6.44
CA LYS A 128 -4.64 -43.51 7.39
C LYS A 128 -4.86 -42.86 8.76
N VAL A 129 -6.12 -42.57 9.12
CA VAL A 129 -6.49 -42.18 10.50
C VAL A 129 -7.25 -43.32 11.20
N GLY A 130 -6.78 -43.69 12.39
CA GLY A 130 -7.35 -44.73 13.25
C GLY A 130 -8.72 -44.36 13.84
N HIS A 131 -9.44 -45.40 14.27
CA HIS A 131 -10.80 -45.38 14.80
C HIS A 131 -11.11 -44.26 15.82
N TRP A 132 -12.18 -43.51 15.57
CA TRP A 132 -12.76 -42.57 16.54
C TRP A 132 -13.76 -43.25 17.48
N ASN A 133 -13.50 -43.14 18.78
CA ASN A 133 -14.36 -43.66 19.85
C ASN A 133 -15.42 -42.63 20.31
N ARG A 134 -16.57 -43.20 20.64
CA ARG A 134 -17.86 -42.70 21.16
C ARG A 134 -17.82 -41.49 22.11
N CYS A 135 -18.63 -40.46 21.82
CA CYS A 135 -19.26 -39.62 22.84
C CYS A 135 -20.78 -39.50 22.58
N GLN A 136 -21.58 -39.52 23.65
CA GLN A 136 -22.96 -40.01 23.71
C GLN A 136 -24.08 -38.95 23.58
N ILE A 137 -23.84 -37.75 23.03
CA ILE A 137 -24.85 -36.67 22.95
C ILE A 137 -25.14 -36.28 21.49
N GLY A 138 -25.55 -37.26 20.69
CA GLY A 138 -25.83 -37.02 19.28
C GLY A 138 -26.24 -38.27 18.52
N LYS A 139 -27.11 -39.09 19.10
CA LYS A 139 -27.77 -40.20 18.38
C LYS A 139 -28.73 -39.62 17.33
N ARG A 140 -28.18 -39.15 16.20
CA ARG A 140 -28.83 -39.08 14.88
C ARG A 140 -27.94 -38.62 13.71
N ILE A 141 -26.62 -38.55 13.88
CA ILE A 141 -25.71 -38.43 12.74
C ILE A 141 -25.05 -39.79 12.52
N THR A 142 -25.86 -40.80 12.19
CA THR A 142 -25.35 -42.10 11.75
C THR A 142 -25.63 -42.27 10.28
N SER A 143 -24.52 -42.35 9.55
CA SER A 143 -24.33 -43.22 8.39
C SER A 143 -25.33 -43.04 7.26
N LYS A 144 -25.11 -42.01 6.44
CA LYS A 144 -25.13 -42.25 5.00
C LYS A 144 -23.75 -41.93 4.47
N ARG A 145 -23.15 -42.97 3.87
CA ARG A 145 -21.90 -42.94 3.12
C ARG A 145 -21.83 -41.64 2.31
N LEU A 146 -20.79 -40.85 2.51
CA LEU A 146 -20.27 -40.05 1.41
C LEU A 146 -19.89 -41.06 0.35
N ASP A 147 -20.70 -41.16 -0.71
CA ASP A 147 -20.34 -41.97 -1.86
C ASP A 147 -19.17 -41.24 -2.52
N MET A 148 -17.97 -41.78 -2.33
CA MET A 148 -16.70 -41.10 -2.56
C MET A 148 -16.24 -41.17 -4.01
N SER A 149 -17.16 -41.06 -4.96
CA SER A 149 -16.88 -41.27 -6.39
C SER A 149 -16.94 -40.03 -7.27
N ASP A 150 -17.30 -38.84 -6.78
CA ASP A 150 -17.35 -37.65 -7.64
C ASP A 150 -16.77 -36.38 -7.00
N GLU A 151 -16.00 -35.67 -7.82
CA GLU A 151 -15.58 -34.24 -7.84
C GLU A 151 -14.97 -33.60 -6.56
N PHE A 152 -15.25 -34.15 -5.38
CA PHE A 152 -14.66 -33.77 -4.11
C PHE A 152 -13.16 -34.09 -4.04
N HIS A 153 -12.74 -35.18 -4.70
CA HIS A 153 -11.34 -35.62 -4.73
C HIS A 153 -10.44 -34.69 -5.56
N SER A 154 -10.93 -34.15 -6.69
CA SER A 154 -10.15 -33.24 -7.53
C SER A 154 -9.93 -31.89 -6.87
N ARG A 155 -10.82 -31.45 -5.97
CA ARG A 155 -10.69 -30.17 -5.26
C ARG A 155 -9.96 -30.26 -3.92
N PHE A 156 -10.01 -31.40 -3.22
CA PHE A 156 -9.31 -31.57 -1.95
C PHE A 156 -7.83 -31.98 -2.11
N LEU A 157 -7.49 -32.74 -3.15
CA LEU A 157 -6.08 -32.96 -3.56
C LEU A 157 -5.45 -31.69 -4.15
N GLN A 158 -6.25 -30.65 -4.34
CA GLN A 158 -5.86 -29.39 -4.94
C GLN A 158 -5.85 -28.23 -3.94
N SER A 159 -5.64 -28.48 -2.64
CA SER A 159 -5.50 -27.40 -1.64
C SER A 159 -4.25 -27.55 -0.77
N ASP A 160 -3.68 -26.41 -0.38
CA ASP A 160 -2.39 -26.23 0.33
C ASP A 160 -2.42 -26.62 1.82
N LEU A 161 -3.04 -27.74 2.19
CA LEU A 161 -3.14 -28.18 3.59
C LEU A 161 -2.00 -29.14 3.95
N HIS A 162 -1.03 -28.65 4.73
CA HIS A 162 0.04 -29.46 5.33
C HIS A 162 -0.29 -29.87 6.78
N THR A 163 -0.01 -31.12 7.15
CA THR A 163 -0.06 -31.59 8.54
C THR A 163 1.34 -31.90 9.05
N PHE A 164 1.70 -31.35 10.22
CA PHE A 164 2.95 -31.67 10.93
C PHE A 164 2.63 -32.39 12.25
N GLU A 165 3.35 -33.48 12.54
CA GLU A 165 3.34 -34.12 13.86
C GLU A 165 4.39 -33.43 14.74
N VAL A 166 3.95 -32.68 15.75
CA VAL A 166 4.83 -31.97 16.68
C VAL A 166 5.24 -32.93 17.81
N LYS A 167 6.52 -33.37 17.82
CA LYS A 167 7.00 -34.40 18.75
C LYS A 167 7.50 -33.87 20.10
N ILE A 168 8.02 -32.65 20.16
CA ILE A 168 8.40 -31.93 21.40
C ILE A 168 8.21 -30.44 21.14
N ILE A 169 7.66 -29.70 22.10
CA ILE A 169 7.59 -28.23 22.08
C ILE A 169 8.33 -27.72 23.32
N GLU A 170 9.42 -26.97 23.13
CA GLU A 170 10.02 -26.12 24.15
C GLU A 170 10.03 -24.64 23.68
N GLU A 171 9.29 -23.84 24.44
CA GLU A 171 9.45 -22.45 24.89
C GLU A 171 9.80 -21.21 24.00
N THR A 172 9.02 -20.14 24.30
CA THR A 172 9.31 -18.68 24.43
C THR A 172 9.14 -17.66 23.28
N HIS A 173 8.32 -16.64 23.61
CA HIS A 173 8.24 -15.20 23.25
C HIS A 173 8.23 -14.66 21.80
N SER A 174 7.08 -14.05 21.42
CA SER A 174 6.88 -12.58 21.24
C SER A 174 5.63 -12.34 20.36
N ASP A 175 4.56 -11.76 20.91
CA ASP A 175 3.25 -11.53 20.24
C ASP A 175 3.25 -10.49 19.10
N TYR A 176 4.42 -10.11 18.59
CA TYR A 176 4.53 -9.10 17.53
C TYR A 176 5.56 -9.53 16.49
N VAL A 177 5.14 -10.40 15.58
CA VAL A 177 5.72 -10.45 14.24
C VAL A 177 4.84 -9.53 13.40
N TYR A 178 5.35 -8.34 13.06
CA TYR A 178 4.81 -7.63 11.92
C TYR A 178 5.05 -8.55 10.73
N ASP A 179 3.99 -9.22 10.27
CA ASP A 179 4.01 -9.80 8.95
C ASP A 179 4.34 -8.62 8.01
N LEU A 180 5.54 -8.64 7.43
CA LEU A 180 5.89 -7.72 6.35
C LEU A 180 4.95 -8.12 5.23
N VAL A 181 3.77 -7.51 5.26
CA VAL A 181 2.61 -7.77 4.40
C VAL A 181 3.14 -8.22 3.06
N ASN A 182 2.78 -9.45 2.69
CA ASN A 182 3.08 -9.98 1.37
C ASN A 182 2.53 -8.98 0.33
N VAL A 183 3.42 -8.15 -0.22
CA VAL A 183 3.11 -7.00 -1.07
C VAL A 183 2.90 -7.46 -2.52
N GLU A 184 2.14 -8.54 -2.69
CA GLU A 184 1.91 -9.19 -3.99
C GLU A 184 0.78 -8.54 -4.80
N ASN A 185 -0.02 -7.65 -4.19
CA ASN A 185 -1.10 -6.96 -4.88
C ASN A 185 -0.78 -5.47 -5.04
N TYR A 186 -0.53 -5.07 -6.29
CA TYR A 186 -0.23 -3.72 -6.79
C TYR A 186 -0.67 -2.56 -5.86
N HIS A 187 0.30 -1.89 -5.24
CA HIS A 187 0.08 -0.69 -4.43
C HIS A 187 -0.31 0.48 -5.32
N ASN A 188 -1.60 0.67 -5.47
CA ASN A 188 -2.18 1.76 -6.22
C ASN A 188 -2.91 2.67 -5.25
N PHE A 189 -2.33 3.82 -4.90
CA PHE A 189 -3.08 4.84 -4.18
C PHE A 189 -3.89 5.64 -5.19
N LEU A 190 -5.21 5.53 -5.10
CA LEU A 190 -6.16 6.32 -5.88
C LEU A 190 -6.64 7.48 -5.01
N THR A 191 -6.40 8.72 -5.46
CA THR A 191 -7.05 9.88 -4.84
C THR A 191 -8.48 10.03 -5.38
N SER A 192 -9.33 10.82 -4.69
CA SER A 192 -10.69 11.15 -5.17
C SER A 192 -10.74 11.70 -6.60
N ASP A 193 -9.63 12.30 -7.05
CA ASP A 193 -9.49 12.93 -8.36
C ASP A 193 -8.99 11.96 -9.43
N GLY A 194 -8.86 10.67 -9.10
CA GLY A 194 -8.36 9.65 -10.01
C GLY A 194 -6.84 9.67 -10.20
N ILE A 195 -6.07 10.37 -9.35
CA ILE A 195 -4.61 10.37 -9.46
C ILE A 195 -4.07 9.05 -8.89
N PHE A 196 -3.22 8.40 -9.67
CA PHE A 196 -2.66 7.09 -9.35
C PHE A 196 -1.20 7.22 -8.87
N SER A 197 -0.89 6.67 -7.71
CA SER A 197 0.48 6.49 -7.23
C SER A 197 0.78 5.00 -7.17
N SER A 198 1.47 4.51 -8.19
CA SER A 198 2.03 3.15 -8.28
C SER A 198 3.49 3.13 -8.72
N ASN A 199 4.07 4.31 -8.94
CA ASN A 199 5.37 4.44 -9.58
C ASN A 199 6.43 4.88 -8.56
N CYS A 200 7.21 3.87 -8.14
CA CYS A 200 8.40 4.00 -7.32
C CYS A 200 8.17 4.78 -6.00
N CYS A 201 8.91 5.87 -5.77
CA CYS A 201 9.06 6.45 -4.43
C CYS A 201 7.98 7.47 -4.02
N ALA A 202 7.36 8.18 -4.98
CA ALA A 202 6.35 9.22 -4.74
C ALA A 202 5.74 9.82 -6.04
N PHE A 203 5.93 9.18 -7.20
CA PHE A 203 5.53 9.77 -8.48
C PHE A 203 4.01 9.72 -8.66
N LEU A 204 3.44 10.85 -9.08
CA LEU A 204 2.00 10.95 -9.36
C LEU A 204 1.76 10.90 -10.87
N MET A 205 0.79 10.08 -11.27
CA MET A 205 0.31 9.99 -12.64
C MET A 205 -1.13 10.47 -12.74
N PRO A 206 -1.36 11.65 -13.35
CA PRO A 206 -2.71 12.08 -13.70
C PRO A 206 -3.26 11.21 -14.85
N LEU A 207 -4.48 10.68 -14.70
CA LEU A 207 -5.19 9.87 -15.70
C LEU A 207 -5.74 10.69 -16.90
N GLU A 208 -5.18 11.86 -17.16
CA GLU A 208 -5.55 12.72 -18.30
C GLU A 208 -4.45 12.74 -19.37
N THR A 209 -3.39 11.96 -19.18
CA THR A 209 -2.18 12.04 -20.00
C THR A 209 -1.88 10.72 -20.72
N SER A 210 -1.16 9.81 -20.08
CA SER A 210 -0.71 8.55 -20.66
C SER A 210 -1.74 7.43 -20.62
N SER A 211 -2.75 7.57 -19.78
CA SER A 211 -3.72 6.54 -19.47
C SER A 211 -5.01 7.20 -19.01
N ASP A 212 -6.13 6.61 -19.33
CA ASP A 212 -7.45 7.11 -18.94
C ASP A 212 -8.08 6.25 -17.82
N LYS A 213 -9.34 6.52 -17.50
CA LYS A 213 -10.10 5.74 -16.51
C LYS A 213 -10.33 4.30 -16.95
N ASP A 214 -10.46 4.05 -18.24
CA ASP A 214 -10.66 2.69 -18.75
C ASP A 214 -9.36 1.89 -18.65
N ASP A 215 -8.21 2.51 -18.94
CA ASP A 215 -6.89 1.93 -18.68
C ASP A 215 -6.70 1.58 -17.20
N MET A 216 -7.19 2.42 -16.30
CA MET A 216 -7.16 2.14 -14.87
C MET A 216 -8.03 0.93 -14.50
N LEU A 217 -9.28 0.88 -14.95
CA LEU A 217 -10.22 -0.21 -14.65
C LEU A 217 -9.73 -1.56 -15.19
N ASN A 218 -9.03 -1.53 -16.33
CA ASN A 218 -8.51 -2.73 -16.97
C ASN A 218 -7.09 -3.11 -16.54
N GLY A 219 -6.46 -2.33 -15.63
CA GLY A 219 -5.08 -2.58 -15.20
C GLY A 219 -4.04 -2.35 -16.30
N THR A 220 -4.35 -1.55 -17.33
CA THR A 220 -3.51 -1.25 -18.49
C THR A 220 -2.89 0.15 -18.44
N VAL A 221 -2.73 0.72 -17.24
CA VAL A 221 -2.06 2.01 -17.03
C VAL A 221 -0.62 1.92 -17.52
N ARG A 222 -0.26 2.81 -18.46
CA ARG A 222 0.99 2.84 -19.21
C ARG A 222 1.64 4.22 -19.09
N GLY A 223 1.95 4.59 -17.85
CA GLY A 223 2.53 5.89 -17.52
C GLY A 223 3.81 5.79 -16.70
N GLY A 224 4.65 6.80 -16.85
CA GLY A 224 5.92 6.91 -16.14
C GLY A 224 6.56 8.27 -16.37
N SER A 225 7.74 8.46 -15.79
CA SER A 225 8.60 9.61 -16.07
C SER A 225 9.73 9.18 -17.01
N LEU A 226 9.81 9.82 -18.18
CA LEU A 226 10.83 9.53 -19.19
C LEU A 226 12.22 9.87 -18.66
N GLN A 227 12.32 10.97 -17.92
CA GLN A 227 13.55 11.46 -17.32
C GLN A 227 13.20 12.38 -16.16
N VAL A 228 14.01 12.29 -15.10
CA VAL A 228 14.03 13.26 -14.01
C VAL A 228 15.31 14.09 -14.12
N VAL A 229 15.20 15.41 -14.04
CA VAL A 229 16.34 16.34 -13.91
C VAL A 229 16.14 17.19 -12.66
N THR A 230 17.04 17.09 -11.70
CA THR A 230 16.92 17.78 -10.41
C THR A 230 17.69 19.10 -10.39
N ILE A 231 17.00 20.16 -9.99
CA ILE A 231 17.56 21.51 -9.80
C ILE A 231 18.16 21.63 -8.39
N ASN A 232 19.41 22.09 -8.32
CA ASN A 232 20.11 22.40 -7.07
C ASN A 232 19.77 23.83 -6.62
N LEU A 233 18.73 23.99 -5.81
CA LEU A 233 18.24 25.31 -5.41
C LEU A 233 19.22 26.08 -4.50
N PRO A 234 19.91 25.44 -3.53
CA PRO A 234 20.95 26.13 -2.74
C PRO A 234 22.04 26.75 -3.60
N GLN A 235 22.53 26.02 -4.61
CA GLN A 235 23.56 26.55 -5.52
C GLN A 235 23.08 27.81 -6.24
N ILE A 236 21.83 27.82 -6.72
CA ILE A 236 21.26 29.01 -7.37
C ILE A 236 21.21 30.19 -6.39
N ALA A 237 20.85 29.95 -5.14
CA ALA A 237 20.86 30.97 -4.09
C ALA A 237 22.26 31.61 -3.92
N TYR A 238 23.31 30.78 -3.91
CA TYR A 238 24.69 31.25 -3.76
C TYR A 238 25.18 32.05 -4.97
N GLU A 239 24.74 31.65 -6.17
CA GLU A 239 25.02 32.32 -7.44
C GLU A 239 24.22 33.61 -7.64
N SER A 240 23.07 33.75 -6.95
CA SER A 240 22.23 34.95 -7.04
C SER A 240 22.68 36.06 -6.08
N ASP A 241 23.58 35.78 -5.14
CA ASP A 241 24.04 36.74 -4.12
C ASP A 241 22.89 37.40 -3.35
N LYS A 242 21.82 36.63 -3.09
CA LYS A 242 20.58 37.07 -2.41
C LYS A 242 19.75 38.09 -3.19
N GLU A 243 20.12 38.41 -4.43
CA GLU A 243 19.30 39.23 -5.31
C GLU A 243 18.13 38.40 -5.85
N GLU A 244 16.91 38.79 -5.49
CA GLU A 244 15.71 38.00 -5.78
C GLU A 244 15.43 37.89 -7.29
N SER A 245 15.57 39.00 -8.03
CA SER A 245 15.39 39.01 -9.49
C SER A 245 16.37 38.06 -10.18
N ARG A 246 17.64 38.06 -9.73
CA ARG A 246 18.69 37.16 -10.24
C ARG A 246 18.41 35.71 -9.87
N LEU A 247 17.90 35.43 -8.68
CA LEU A 247 17.51 34.10 -8.23
C LEU A 247 16.47 33.50 -9.18
N PHE A 248 15.37 34.22 -9.44
CA PHE A 248 14.32 33.73 -10.34
C PHE A 248 14.79 33.57 -11.78
N GLN A 249 15.62 34.50 -12.27
CA GLN A 249 16.24 34.36 -13.59
C GLN A 249 17.08 33.08 -13.69
N LEU A 250 17.93 32.80 -12.70
CA LEU A 250 18.77 31.60 -12.69
C LEU A 250 17.93 30.32 -12.56
N ILE A 251 16.82 30.34 -11.81
CA ILE A 251 15.88 29.20 -11.77
C ILE A 251 15.34 28.91 -13.17
N ASP A 252 14.87 29.93 -13.89
CA ASP A 252 14.37 29.78 -15.25
C ASP A 252 15.45 29.25 -16.19
N GLU A 253 16.67 29.81 -16.14
CA GLU A 253 17.80 29.34 -16.93
C GLU A 253 18.10 27.86 -16.68
N ARG A 254 18.11 27.40 -15.41
CA ARG A 254 18.38 26.00 -15.06
C ARG A 254 17.25 25.07 -15.48
N MET A 255 15.99 25.51 -15.40
CA MET A 255 14.83 24.75 -15.86
C MET A 255 14.78 24.65 -17.39
N ASP A 256 15.23 25.66 -18.13
CA ASP A 256 15.35 25.60 -19.58
C ASP A 256 16.46 24.62 -20.02
N VAL A 257 17.58 24.54 -19.28
CA VAL A 257 18.57 23.48 -19.51
C VAL A 257 17.98 22.10 -19.23
N ALA A 258 17.21 21.95 -18.14
CA ALA A 258 16.52 20.69 -17.83
C ALA A 258 15.58 20.26 -18.96
N LYS A 259 14.80 21.21 -19.52
CA LYS A 259 13.97 20.99 -20.71
C LYS A 259 14.78 20.44 -21.87
N GLN A 260 15.89 21.09 -22.23
CA GLN A 260 16.75 20.65 -23.34
C GLN A 260 17.27 19.22 -23.14
N VAL A 261 17.73 18.88 -21.93
CA VAL A 261 18.20 17.52 -21.61
C VAL A 261 17.10 16.49 -21.80
N MET A 262 15.88 16.79 -21.35
CA MET A 262 14.77 15.83 -21.44
C MET A 262 14.25 15.68 -22.88
N LEU A 263 14.20 16.76 -23.67
CA LEU A 263 13.87 16.68 -25.10
C LEU A 263 14.90 15.85 -25.87
N LEU A 264 16.19 16.07 -25.62
CA LEU A 264 17.26 15.25 -26.19
C LEU A 264 17.13 13.77 -25.82
N ARG A 265 16.79 13.48 -24.55
CA ARG A 265 16.56 12.10 -24.08
C ARG A 265 15.38 11.45 -24.80
N LYS A 266 14.28 12.19 -24.97
CA LYS A 266 13.09 11.71 -25.71
C LYS A 266 13.47 11.34 -27.14
N ASP A 267 14.16 12.21 -27.85
CA ASP A 267 14.54 11.97 -29.25
C ASP A 267 15.49 10.77 -29.39
N LEU A 268 16.40 10.59 -28.44
CA LEU A 268 17.27 9.41 -28.38
C LEU A 268 16.47 8.12 -28.17
N ILE A 269 15.51 8.11 -27.24
CA ILE A 269 14.66 6.94 -26.99
C ILE A 269 13.80 6.63 -28.22
N GLU A 270 13.23 7.65 -28.87
CA GLU A 270 12.47 7.47 -30.11
C GLU A 270 13.32 6.87 -31.24
N LYS A 271 14.57 7.33 -31.39
CA LYS A 271 15.52 6.74 -32.35
C LYS A 271 15.81 5.28 -32.03
N ASN A 272 16.03 4.94 -30.77
CA ASN A 272 16.28 3.56 -30.34
C ASN A 272 15.07 2.65 -30.55
N LEU A 273 13.84 3.15 -30.32
CA LEU A 273 12.61 2.42 -30.64
C LEU A 273 12.49 2.17 -32.16
N LYS A 274 12.75 3.18 -33.00
CA LYS A 274 12.72 3.04 -34.47
C LYS A 274 13.76 2.04 -34.99
N ASN A 275 14.92 1.98 -34.35
CA ASN A 275 16.01 1.06 -34.69
C ASN A 275 15.85 -0.35 -34.09
N GLY A 276 14.75 -0.64 -33.40
CA GLY A 276 14.50 -1.96 -32.81
C GLY A 276 15.37 -2.29 -31.58
N MET A 277 16.03 -1.30 -30.97
CA MET A 277 16.91 -1.50 -29.81
C MET A 277 16.15 -1.67 -28.49
N LEU A 278 14.84 -1.41 -28.50
CA LEU A 278 13.97 -1.48 -27.32
C LEU A 278 12.75 -2.38 -27.63
N PRO A 279 12.96 -3.68 -27.93
CA PRO A 279 11.91 -4.56 -28.48
C PRO A 279 10.74 -4.77 -27.52
N PHE A 280 10.99 -4.85 -26.21
CA PHE A 280 9.94 -4.96 -25.20
C PHE A 280 9.02 -3.72 -25.19
N LEU A 281 9.62 -2.52 -25.23
CA LEU A 281 8.89 -1.25 -25.19
C LEU A 281 8.17 -0.94 -26.53
N ALA A 282 8.55 -1.62 -27.61
CA ALA A 282 7.97 -1.45 -28.94
C ALA A 282 6.81 -2.43 -29.24
N GLN A 283 6.43 -3.30 -28.30
CA GLN A 283 5.32 -4.24 -28.48
C GLN A 283 4.02 -3.50 -28.77
N LYS A 284 3.20 -4.08 -29.66
CA LYS A 284 1.87 -3.54 -29.98
C LYS A 284 0.88 -3.99 -28.93
N VAL A 285 0.10 -3.04 -28.41
CA VAL A 285 -0.85 -3.31 -27.31
C VAL A 285 -2.31 -3.29 -27.75
N ASN A 286 -2.58 -2.90 -29.00
CA ASN A 286 -3.92 -2.93 -29.57
C ASN A 286 -3.87 -3.10 -31.10
N GLU A 287 -5.04 -3.31 -31.71
CA GLU A 287 -5.20 -3.49 -33.15
C GLU A 287 -4.86 -2.23 -33.96
N LYS A 288 -4.92 -1.05 -33.34
CA LYS A 288 -4.50 0.23 -33.95
C LYS A 288 -2.98 0.31 -34.14
N GLY A 289 -2.23 -0.59 -33.49
CA GLY A 289 -0.78 -0.65 -33.57
C GLY A 289 -0.06 0.32 -32.63
N ASP A 290 -0.74 0.82 -31.60
CA ASP A 290 -0.10 1.63 -30.57
C ASP A 290 0.99 0.81 -29.86
N ARG A 291 2.09 1.48 -29.52
CA ARG A 291 3.21 0.85 -28.82
C ARG A 291 2.96 0.83 -27.32
N TYR A 292 3.54 -0.14 -26.63
CA TYR A 292 3.52 -0.20 -25.17
C TYR A 292 4.07 1.08 -24.54
N TYR A 293 5.21 1.56 -25.04
CA TYR A 293 5.84 2.78 -24.56
C TYR A 293 5.81 3.88 -25.62
N GLU A 294 5.15 4.99 -25.28
CA GLU A 294 5.08 6.19 -26.10
C GLU A 294 5.80 7.34 -25.41
N PRO A 295 7.03 7.71 -25.86
CA PRO A 295 7.84 8.74 -25.21
C PRO A 295 7.15 10.10 -25.03
N SER A 296 6.31 10.50 -25.98
CA SER A 296 5.55 11.77 -25.94
C SER A 296 4.42 11.76 -24.90
N LYS A 297 3.92 10.59 -24.50
CA LYS A 297 2.87 10.45 -23.49
C LYS A 297 3.42 10.36 -22.06
N GLN A 298 4.73 10.22 -21.89
CA GLN A 298 5.36 10.13 -20.57
C GLN A 298 5.53 11.50 -19.92
N SER A 299 5.78 11.50 -18.61
CA SER A 299 6.09 12.73 -17.87
C SER A 299 7.55 13.14 -18.03
N PHE A 300 7.79 14.46 -18.02
CA PHE A 300 9.09 15.10 -18.11
C PHE A 300 9.35 15.83 -16.79
N THR A 301 9.99 15.16 -15.85
CA THR A 301 9.97 15.58 -14.46
C THR A 301 11.15 16.48 -14.11
N ILE A 302 10.85 17.70 -13.69
CA ILE A 302 11.80 18.60 -13.04
C ILE A 302 11.71 18.36 -11.53
N GLY A 303 12.80 17.87 -10.97
CA GLY A 303 12.96 17.67 -9.53
C GLY A 303 13.60 18.90 -8.87
N MET A 304 13.50 19.00 -7.55
CA MET A 304 14.31 19.95 -6.77
C MET A 304 14.88 19.32 -5.50
N VAL A 305 15.90 19.96 -4.91
CA VAL A 305 16.48 19.64 -3.59
C VAL A 305 16.90 20.93 -2.89
N GLY A 306 16.76 21.00 -1.57
CA GLY A 306 17.39 22.02 -0.72
C GLY A 306 16.64 23.36 -0.64
N ILE A 307 15.30 23.36 -0.65
CA ILE A 307 14.55 24.61 -0.46
C ILE A 307 14.86 25.22 0.91
N ASN A 308 14.96 24.41 1.97
CA ASN A 308 15.28 24.90 3.29
C ASN A 308 16.61 25.68 3.33
N GLU A 309 17.67 25.12 2.74
CA GLU A 309 18.99 25.76 2.70
C GLU A 309 19.02 27.00 1.79
N MET A 310 18.31 26.97 0.65
CA MET A 310 18.12 28.15 -0.21
C MET A 310 17.44 29.29 0.55
N VAL A 311 16.31 28.99 1.22
CA VAL A 311 15.54 29.97 1.99
C VAL A 311 16.38 30.52 3.14
N LYS A 312 17.13 29.67 3.85
CA LYS A 312 18.06 30.09 4.91
C LYS A 312 19.13 31.04 4.41
N TYR A 313 19.72 30.75 3.25
CA TYR A 313 20.72 31.62 2.64
C TYR A 313 20.14 33.00 2.27
N CYS A 314 19.00 33.02 1.58
CA CYS A 314 18.38 34.25 1.09
C CYS A 314 17.80 35.11 2.21
N THR A 315 17.11 34.51 3.18
CA THR A 315 16.31 35.23 4.19
C THR A 315 16.97 35.28 5.56
N GLY A 316 18.01 34.47 5.80
CA GLY A 316 18.60 34.28 7.13
C GLY A 316 17.78 33.37 8.04
N SER A 317 16.63 32.86 7.59
CA SER A 317 15.73 31.99 8.37
C SER A 317 15.33 30.73 7.59
N GLU A 318 15.09 29.63 8.28
CA GLU A 318 14.65 28.36 7.72
C GLU A 318 13.13 28.34 7.55
N LEU A 319 12.63 27.37 6.76
CA LEU A 319 11.20 27.27 6.38
C LEU A 319 10.23 27.28 7.57
N HIS A 320 10.64 26.76 8.72
CA HIS A 320 9.81 26.58 9.91
C HIS A 320 10.06 27.65 10.99
N GLU A 321 11.02 28.57 10.78
CA GLU A 321 11.41 29.54 11.80
C GLU A 321 10.50 30.77 11.81
N ASN A 322 10.01 31.23 10.64
CA ASN A 322 9.03 32.32 10.57
C ASN A 322 8.22 32.31 9.27
N GLN A 323 7.13 33.08 9.27
CA GLN A 323 6.20 33.18 8.15
C GLN A 323 6.84 33.77 6.89
N ALA A 324 7.75 34.74 7.01
CA ALA A 324 8.38 35.35 5.84
C ALA A 324 9.27 34.36 5.07
N ALA A 325 10.05 33.54 5.79
CA ALA A 325 10.87 32.47 5.22
C ALA A 325 10.00 31.40 4.54
N TRP A 326 8.93 30.97 5.20
CA TRP A 326 7.97 30.02 4.64
C TRP A 326 7.33 30.56 3.34
N MET A 327 6.83 31.80 3.36
CA MET A 327 6.23 32.46 2.20
C MET A 327 7.22 32.63 1.05
N PHE A 328 8.50 32.91 1.34
CA PHE A 328 9.55 32.96 0.33
C PHE A 328 9.76 31.59 -0.35
N GLY A 329 9.80 30.51 0.43
CA GLY A 329 9.85 29.15 -0.10
C GLY A 329 8.66 28.83 -1.02
N LEU A 330 7.44 29.19 -0.60
CA LEU A 330 6.22 29.02 -1.41
C LEU A 330 6.27 29.84 -2.70
N LYS A 331 6.77 31.07 -2.65
CA LYS A 331 6.97 31.94 -3.82
C LYS A 331 7.91 31.28 -4.84
N VAL A 332 9.02 30.71 -4.38
CA VAL A 332 9.95 29.97 -5.26
C VAL A 332 9.29 28.76 -5.90
N MET A 333 8.56 27.96 -5.10
CA MET A 333 7.86 26.79 -5.61
C MET A 333 6.74 27.15 -6.60
N LYS A 334 6.01 28.24 -6.35
CA LYS A 334 5.01 28.76 -7.29
C LYS A 334 5.64 29.19 -8.60
N HIS A 335 6.78 29.89 -8.57
CA HIS A 335 7.52 30.29 -9.77
C HIS A 335 7.94 29.08 -10.61
N MET A 336 8.51 28.05 -9.97
CA MET A 336 8.86 26.80 -10.66
C MET A 336 7.63 26.10 -11.26
N LYS A 337 6.51 26.06 -10.54
CA LYS A 337 5.25 25.49 -11.06
C LYS A 337 4.75 26.25 -12.28
N ASP A 338 4.80 27.58 -12.25
CA ASP A 338 4.39 28.42 -13.38
C ASP A 338 5.31 28.24 -14.59
N LYS A 339 6.62 28.09 -14.36
CA LYS A 339 7.55 27.74 -15.43
C LYS A 339 7.22 26.38 -16.04
N VAL A 340 6.94 25.35 -15.23
CA VAL A 340 6.49 24.03 -15.74
C VAL A 340 5.21 24.15 -16.57
N ALA A 341 4.23 24.94 -16.13
CA ALA A 341 3.01 25.18 -16.90
C ALA A 341 3.30 25.80 -18.28
N LYS A 342 4.17 26.82 -18.33
CA LYS A 342 4.65 27.40 -19.60
C LYS A 342 5.35 26.35 -20.47
N LEU A 343 6.17 25.47 -19.89
CA LEU A 343 6.81 24.40 -20.67
C LEU A 343 5.79 23.43 -21.28
N ARG A 344 4.69 23.13 -20.58
CA ARG A 344 3.59 22.33 -21.14
C ARG A 344 2.95 23.03 -22.34
N GLU A 345 2.64 24.31 -22.20
CA GLU A 345 2.05 25.12 -23.29
C GLU A 345 3.00 25.22 -24.49
N GLU A 346 4.28 25.48 -24.25
CA GLU A 346 5.31 25.63 -25.29
C GLU A 346 5.55 24.33 -26.07
N THR A 347 5.54 23.17 -25.40
CA THR A 347 6.01 21.91 -25.98
C THR A 347 4.90 20.92 -26.31
N GLY A 348 3.71 21.09 -25.72
CA GLY A 348 2.64 20.09 -25.75
C GLY A 348 2.98 18.79 -25.01
N LEU A 349 4.06 18.76 -24.22
CA LEU A 349 4.51 17.57 -23.47
C LEU A 349 4.16 17.71 -21.99
N ASN A 350 4.01 16.56 -21.32
CA ASN A 350 3.66 16.49 -19.92
C ASN A 350 4.86 16.78 -18.98
N PHE A 351 5.37 18.01 -19.00
CA PHE A 351 6.31 18.47 -17.97
C PHE A 351 5.67 18.40 -16.60
N ALA A 352 6.41 18.07 -15.55
CA ALA A 352 5.88 18.00 -14.19
C ALA A 352 6.92 18.46 -13.17
N LEU A 353 6.47 19.07 -12.08
CA LEU A 353 7.29 19.45 -10.95
C LEU A 353 7.11 18.41 -9.84
N ALA A 354 8.21 17.82 -9.37
CA ALA A 354 8.16 16.79 -8.35
C ALA A 354 9.25 16.96 -7.29
N ARG A 355 8.97 16.41 -6.11
CA ARG A 355 9.99 16.13 -5.10
C ARG A 355 10.98 15.10 -5.64
N THR A 356 12.27 15.40 -5.60
CA THR A 356 13.30 14.39 -5.89
C THR A 356 13.41 13.46 -4.67
N PRO A 357 13.46 12.12 -4.80
CA PRO A 357 13.75 11.25 -3.66
C PRO A 357 15.06 11.63 -2.96
N ALA A 358 16.08 12.02 -3.75
CA ALA A 358 17.34 12.63 -3.31
C ALA A 358 18.25 11.74 -2.45
N GLU A 359 18.19 10.41 -2.64
CA GLU A 359 19.00 9.40 -1.92
C GLU A 359 20.50 9.70 -1.96
N SER A 360 21.02 9.96 -3.15
CA SER A 360 22.42 10.34 -3.40
C SER A 360 22.58 11.83 -3.72
N THR A 361 21.55 12.43 -4.34
CA THR A 361 21.59 13.81 -4.84
C THR A 361 21.82 14.84 -3.72
N ALA A 362 21.15 14.69 -2.57
CA ALA A 362 21.29 15.61 -1.45
C ALA A 362 22.72 15.69 -0.90
N TYR A 363 23.35 14.52 -0.70
CA TYR A 363 24.75 14.42 -0.28
C TYR A 363 25.70 14.96 -1.35
N ARG A 364 25.46 14.58 -2.62
CA ARG A 364 26.30 14.96 -3.74
C ARG A 364 26.32 16.47 -3.96
N PHE A 365 25.15 17.11 -4.00
CA PHE A 365 25.03 18.55 -4.20
C PHE A 365 25.71 19.32 -3.06
N ALA A 366 25.41 18.99 -1.81
CA ALA A 366 26.05 19.63 -0.66
C ALA A 366 27.59 19.50 -0.69
N THR A 367 28.11 18.31 -1.04
CA THR A 367 29.56 18.08 -1.13
C THR A 367 30.22 18.90 -2.25
N ILE A 368 29.58 19.03 -3.41
CA ILE A 368 30.08 19.84 -4.52
C ILE A 368 30.08 21.31 -4.13
N ASP A 369 28.97 21.80 -3.57
CA ASP A 369 28.81 23.22 -3.24
C ASP A 369 29.68 23.65 -2.06
N LYS A 370 29.93 22.79 -1.07
CA LYS A 370 30.92 23.07 -0.02
C LYS A 370 32.29 23.40 -0.60
N ARG A 371 32.69 22.74 -1.69
CA ARG A 371 33.98 23.00 -2.36
C ARG A 371 33.94 24.23 -3.25
N ARG A 372 32.83 24.43 -3.97
CA ARG A 372 32.67 25.51 -4.95
C ARG A 372 32.36 26.87 -4.29
N PHE A 373 31.68 26.85 -3.15
CA PHE A 373 31.18 28.02 -2.43
C PHE A 373 31.52 27.95 -0.92
N PRO A 374 32.80 27.83 -0.54
CA PRO A 374 33.20 27.56 0.85
C PRO A 374 32.73 28.61 1.87
N SER A 375 32.55 29.87 1.45
CA SER A 375 32.08 30.96 2.30
C SER A 375 30.58 31.21 2.27
N LYS A 376 29.83 30.55 1.37
CA LYS A 376 28.38 30.77 1.17
C LYS A 376 27.54 29.53 1.47
N ALA A 377 28.11 28.34 1.33
CA ALA A 377 27.36 27.09 1.39
C ALA A 377 26.71 26.87 2.76
N VAL A 378 25.39 26.70 2.76
CA VAL A 378 24.53 26.35 3.90
C VAL A 378 24.10 24.90 3.72
N TYR A 379 24.47 24.02 4.64
CA TYR A 379 24.14 22.59 4.60
C TYR A 379 23.89 22.05 6.01
N GLN A 380 23.24 20.90 6.10
CA GLN A 380 23.05 20.15 7.34
C GLN A 380 24.19 19.14 7.54
N GLY A 381 24.21 18.49 8.71
CA GLY A 381 25.16 17.44 9.06
C GLY A 381 26.53 17.96 9.49
N ASP A 382 27.55 17.11 9.40
CA ASP A 382 28.88 17.39 9.96
C ASP A 382 29.94 17.60 8.86
N PRO A 383 30.48 18.84 8.72
CA PRO A 383 31.50 19.14 7.74
C PRO A 383 32.85 18.48 8.03
N SER A 384 33.17 18.15 9.28
CA SER A 384 34.48 17.58 9.66
C SER A 384 34.66 16.16 9.14
N THR A 385 33.59 15.36 9.16
CA THR A 385 33.55 13.99 8.63
C THR A 385 33.12 13.93 7.15
N ASN A 386 32.84 15.08 6.55
CA ASN A 386 32.20 15.23 5.24
C ASN A 386 30.88 14.43 5.15
N SER A 387 30.11 14.41 6.24
CA SER A 387 28.79 13.79 6.32
C SER A 387 27.71 14.86 6.21
N ILE A 388 27.84 15.75 5.22
CA ILE A 388 26.95 16.90 5.01
C ILE A 388 25.88 16.60 3.98
N TYR A 389 24.73 17.22 4.07
CA TYR A 389 23.65 17.00 3.10
C TYR A 389 22.73 18.23 3.00
N TYR A 390 21.99 18.32 1.90
CA TYR A 390 20.86 19.24 1.79
C TYR A 390 19.57 18.57 2.23
N THR A 391 18.66 19.36 2.81
CA THR A 391 17.35 18.87 3.19
C THR A 391 16.58 18.48 1.93
N ASN A 392 15.86 17.36 2.02
CA ASN A 392 15.21 16.80 0.85
C ASN A 392 14.10 17.73 0.34
N SER A 393 14.24 18.21 -0.90
CA SER A 393 13.22 19.00 -1.60
C SER A 393 12.68 20.18 -0.77
N PHE A 394 11.40 20.14 -0.35
CA PHE A 394 10.73 21.18 0.45
C PHE A 394 10.53 20.77 1.92
N HIS A 395 11.21 19.70 2.39
CA HIS A 395 11.05 19.26 3.77
C HIS A 395 11.61 20.28 4.76
N VAL A 396 11.05 20.26 5.97
CA VAL A 396 11.65 20.93 7.11
C VAL A 396 12.91 20.16 7.51
N ARG A 397 13.96 20.84 7.96
CA ARG A 397 15.23 20.17 8.33
C ARG A 397 14.97 18.96 9.27
N PRO A 398 15.69 17.84 9.11
CA PRO A 398 15.38 16.61 9.84
C PRO A 398 15.36 16.74 11.37
N ASN A 399 16.30 17.52 11.94
CA ASN A 399 16.45 17.69 13.39
C ASN A 399 15.69 18.90 13.96
N ALA A 400 14.82 19.55 13.17
CA ALA A 400 14.07 20.72 13.64
C ALA A 400 13.21 20.36 14.86
N ASP A 401 13.29 21.19 15.91
CA ASP A 401 12.44 21.08 17.09
C ASP A 401 11.06 21.69 16.84
N VAL A 402 10.28 20.99 16.00
CA VAL A 402 8.97 21.44 15.54
C VAL A 402 7.93 20.36 15.83
N PRO A 403 6.78 20.70 16.44
CA PRO A 403 5.66 19.78 16.61
C PRO A 403 5.24 19.14 15.29
N LEU A 404 4.81 17.87 15.33
CA LEU A 404 4.51 17.11 14.10
C LEU A 404 3.48 17.78 13.21
N PHE A 405 2.39 18.30 13.78
CA PHE A 405 1.36 19.02 13.02
C PHE A 405 1.92 20.28 12.34
N GLN A 406 2.78 21.03 13.03
CA GLN A 406 3.40 22.21 12.43
C GLN A 406 4.35 21.82 11.30
N ARG A 407 5.15 20.76 11.46
CA ARG A 407 5.99 20.20 10.39
C ARG A 407 5.14 19.83 9.17
N MET A 408 4.06 19.08 9.39
CA MET A 408 3.17 18.62 8.32
C MET A 408 2.40 19.77 7.67
N ASN A 409 2.06 20.83 8.40
CA ASN A 409 1.48 22.05 7.81
C ASN A 409 2.48 22.77 6.89
N VAL A 410 3.73 22.93 7.33
CA VAL A 410 4.77 23.56 6.50
C VAL A 410 5.04 22.70 5.27
N GLU A 411 5.36 21.42 5.43
CA GLU A 411 5.68 20.52 4.31
C GLU A 411 4.46 20.32 3.39
N GLY A 412 3.27 20.13 3.96
CA GLY A 412 2.01 19.94 3.23
C GLY A 412 1.62 21.11 2.35
N SER A 413 1.94 22.35 2.74
CA SER A 413 1.68 23.53 1.90
C SER A 413 2.36 23.50 0.53
N PHE A 414 3.42 22.69 0.38
CA PHE A 414 4.13 22.52 -0.88
C PHE A 414 3.57 21.40 -1.76
N HIS A 415 2.81 20.44 -1.19
CA HIS A 415 2.28 19.31 -1.95
C HIS A 415 1.39 19.76 -3.13
N PRO A 416 0.44 20.69 -2.98
CA PRO A 416 -0.35 21.19 -4.11
C PRO A 416 0.47 21.92 -5.18
N LEU A 417 1.72 22.31 -4.87
CA LEU A 417 2.62 22.96 -5.81
C LEU A 417 3.42 21.96 -6.65
N THR A 418 3.32 20.66 -6.36
CA THR A 418 3.90 19.58 -7.15
C THR A 418 2.82 18.75 -7.81
N ASP A 419 2.96 18.50 -9.10
CA ASP A 419 2.04 17.68 -9.90
C ASP A 419 2.70 16.38 -10.39
N GLY A 420 4.02 16.26 -10.29
CA GLY A 420 4.76 15.03 -10.57
C GLY A 420 5.08 14.19 -9.33
N GLY A 421 4.69 14.64 -8.12
CA GLY A 421 4.85 13.87 -6.89
C GLY A 421 5.35 14.65 -5.69
N ALA A 422 4.73 14.37 -4.54
CA ALA A 422 5.15 14.83 -3.22
C ALA A 422 5.00 13.70 -2.22
N MET A 423 5.82 13.72 -1.15
CA MET A 423 5.66 12.81 -0.02
C MET A 423 6.39 13.38 1.19
N SER A 424 5.78 13.26 2.36
CA SER A 424 6.36 13.67 3.65
C SER A 424 6.45 12.48 4.61
N HIS A 425 7.31 12.57 5.64
CA HIS A 425 7.61 11.46 6.53
C HIS A 425 7.22 11.76 7.96
N VAL A 426 6.47 10.84 8.58
CA VAL A 426 6.32 10.78 10.03
C VAL A 426 7.32 9.73 10.54
N TRP A 427 8.43 10.18 11.13
CA TRP A 427 9.40 9.28 11.76
C TRP A 427 8.89 8.91 13.15
N LEU A 428 8.54 7.65 13.36
CA LEU A 428 8.01 7.16 14.62
C LEU A 428 9.14 6.90 15.62
N GLY A 429 8.93 7.35 16.86
CA GLY A 429 9.80 7.04 18.00
C GLY A 429 9.38 5.78 18.74
N ASP A 430 8.10 5.39 18.63
CA ASP A 430 7.56 4.26 19.38
C ASP A 430 7.98 2.93 18.76
N THR A 431 8.44 2.01 19.62
CA THR A 431 8.74 0.64 19.22
C THR A 431 7.49 -0.08 18.77
N ASN A 432 6.32 0.20 19.34
CA ASN A 432 5.03 -0.38 18.95
C ASN A 432 3.95 0.72 19.06
N PRO A 433 3.75 1.52 18.01
CA PRO A 433 2.74 2.58 18.04
C PRO A 433 1.34 1.99 18.15
N ASP A 434 0.47 2.65 18.91
CA ASP A 434 -0.94 2.28 19.03
C ASP A 434 -1.65 2.44 17.65
N PRO A 435 -2.27 1.38 17.09
CA PRO A 435 -2.99 1.45 15.83
C PRO A 435 -4.09 2.51 15.80
N GLU A 436 -4.80 2.73 16.91
CA GLU A 436 -5.86 3.73 16.99
C GLU A 436 -5.28 5.15 16.93
N ALA A 437 -4.19 5.42 17.65
CA ALA A 437 -3.44 6.67 17.57
C ALA A 437 -2.92 6.95 16.15
N VAL A 438 -2.33 5.95 15.47
CA VAL A 438 -1.88 6.08 14.07
C VAL A 438 -3.04 6.43 13.14
N MET A 439 -4.18 5.73 13.28
CA MET A 439 -5.37 6.00 12.47
C MET A 439 -5.93 7.41 12.71
N LYS A 440 -6.04 7.83 13.97
CA LYS A 440 -6.50 9.16 14.33
C LYS A 440 -5.58 10.24 13.79
N LEU A 441 -4.26 10.08 13.95
CA LEU A 441 -3.28 11.01 13.40
C LEU A 441 -3.34 11.06 11.88
N THR A 442 -3.50 9.91 11.22
CA THR A 442 -3.68 9.83 9.76
C THR A 442 -4.86 10.68 9.32
N LYS A 443 -6.03 10.51 9.95
CA LYS A 443 -7.24 11.27 9.66
C LYS A 443 -7.04 12.77 9.91
N ASP A 444 -6.42 13.12 11.03
CA ASP A 444 -6.18 14.52 11.36
C ASP A 444 -5.22 15.19 10.37
N LEU A 445 -4.11 14.54 10.00
CA LEU A 445 -3.18 15.07 9.01
C LEU A 445 -3.83 15.21 7.64
N ALA A 446 -4.59 14.20 7.20
CA ALA A 446 -5.26 14.22 5.89
C ALA A 446 -6.37 15.28 5.80
N THR A 447 -7.06 15.57 6.91
CA THR A 447 -8.22 16.50 6.90
C THR A 447 -7.90 17.92 7.34
N LYS A 448 -6.80 18.12 8.08
CA LYS A 448 -6.43 19.42 8.66
C LYS A 448 -5.17 20.04 8.03
N THR A 449 -4.52 19.35 7.09
CA THR A 449 -3.33 19.84 6.38
C THR A 449 -3.50 19.64 4.88
N ALA A 450 -2.59 20.22 4.09
CA ALA A 450 -2.56 20.03 2.63
C ALA A 450 -1.69 18.84 2.18
N ILE A 451 -1.29 17.96 3.11
CA ILE A 451 -0.52 16.76 2.80
C ILE A 451 -1.32 15.83 1.88
N GLN A 452 -0.74 15.51 0.72
CA GLN A 452 -1.33 14.59 -0.25
C GLN A 452 -0.84 13.14 -0.08
N TYR A 453 0.40 12.95 0.38
CA TYR A 453 0.99 11.63 0.55
C TYR A 453 1.99 11.65 1.70
N MET A 454 1.85 10.71 2.62
CA MET A 454 2.74 10.59 3.77
C MET A 454 3.02 9.13 4.09
N ALA A 455 4.17 8.90 4.72
CA ALA A 455 4.54 7.59 5.23
C ALA A 455 4.92 7.67 6.71
N PHE A 456 4.27 6.83 7.52
CA PHE A 456 4.79 6.46 8.82
C PHE A 456 6.01 5.58 8.63
N THR A 457 7.12 5.97 9.22
CA THR A 457 8.38 5.22 9.13
C THR A 457 8.86 4.87 10.51
N LYS A 458 9.16 3.59 10.67
CA LYS A 458 9.73 2.99 11.86
C LYS A 458 11.12 2.50 11.51
N ASP A 459 12.10 2.79 12.34
CA ASP A 459 13.41 2.17 12.15
C ASP A 459 13.38 0.74 12.70
N LEU A 460 14.01 -0.18 11.97
CA LEU A 460 13.93 -1.61 12.25
C LEU A 460 15.32 -2.19 12.44
N THR A 461 15.46 -3.07 13.43
CA THR A 461 16.59 -3.97 13.56
C THR A 461 16.11 -5.40 13.39
N ILE A 462 16.71 -6.14 12.46
CA ILE A 462 16.42 -7.55 12.19
C ILE A 462 17.63 -8.39 12.60
N CYS A 463 17.46 -9.35 13.50
CA CYS A 463 18.54 -10.25 13.89
C CYS A 463 18.69 -11.40 12.89
N ASN A 464 19.86 -11.53 12.28
CA ASN A 464 20.14 -12.64 11.35
C ASN A 464 20.35 -13.98 12.07
N SER A 465 20.58 -13.97 13.39
CA SER A 465 20.82 -15.19 14.16
C SER A 465 19.53 -15.88 14.61
N CYS A 466 18.51 -15.13 15.03
CA CYS A 466 17.25 -15.70 15.54
C CYS A 466 15.98 -15.18 14.84
N GLY A 467 16.10 -14.27 13.86
CA GLY A 467 14.95 -13.70 13.15
C GLY A 467 14.17 -12.61 13.91
N PHE A 468 14.53 -12.33 15.17
CA PHE A 468 13.84 -11.32 15.97
C PHE A 468 13.90 -9.93 15.32
N THR A 469 12.75 -9.28 15.19
CA THR A 469 12.60 -7.93 14.60
C THR A 469 12.18 -6.93 15.67
N LEU A 470 12.96 -5.87 15.82
CA LEU A 470 12.74 -4.80 16.79
C LEU A 470 12.43 -3.48 16.09
N GLY A 471 11.49 -2.74 16.66
CA GLY A 471 11.18 -1.36 16.30
C GLY A 471 12.12 -0.30 16.84
N ASN A 472 13.42 -0.42 16.57
CA ASN A 472 14.41 0.62 16.85
C ASN A 472 15.73 0.25 16.15
N LEU A 473 16.72 1.14 16.15
CA LEU A 473 18.09 0.81 15.76
C LEU A 473 18.90 0.41 17.00
N VAL A 474 19.34 -0.85 17.06
CA VAL A 474 20.18 -1.38 18.14
C VAL A 474 21.35 -2.18 17.59
N ASP A 475 22.47 -2.19 18.31
CA ASP A 475 23.70 -2.88 17.91
C ASP A 475 23.74 -4.37 18.30
N SER A 476 22.79 -4.82 19.13
CA SER A 476 22.68 -6.22 19.58
C SER A 476 21.22 -6.63 19.76
N CYS A 477 20.89 -7.84 19.34
CA CYS A 477 19.56 -8.41 19.47
C CYS A 477 19.16 -8.55 20.96
N PRO A 478 18.02 -8.01 21.42
CA PRO A 478 17.60 -8.16 22.82
C PRO A 478 17.14 -9.59 23.16
N SER A 479 16.77 -10.40 22.17
CA SER A 479 16.30 -11.78 22.35
C SER A 479 17.46 -12.77 22.51
N CYS A 480 18.48 -12.72 21.65
CA CYS A 480 19.60 -13.68 21.66
C CYS A 480 20.98 -13.07 21.92
N GLN A 481 21.07 -11.75 22.17
CA GLN A 481 22.31 -10.99 22.40
C GLN A 481 23.30 -10.98 21.22
N SER A 482 22.95 -11.58 20.08
CA SER A 482 23.78 -11.58 18.88
C SER A 482 23.99 -10.15 18.35
N LYS A 483 25.23 -9.86 17.96
CA LYS A 483 25.60 -8.63 17.21
C LYS A 483 25.39 -8.77 15.71
N ASN A 484 24.98 -9.95 15.23
CA ASN A 484 24.65 -10.17 13.81
C ASN A 484 23.25 -9.63 13.52
N VAL A 485 23.13 -8.30 13.48
CA VAL A 485 21.89 -7.59 13.24
C VAL A 485 21.99 -6.72 11.98
N GLN A 486 20.87 -6.53 11.31
CA GLN A 486 20.73 -5.60 10.19
C GLN A 486 19.82 -4.46 10.59
N SER A 487 20.25 -3.24 10.31
CA SER A 487 19.45 -2.04 10.50
C SER A 487 18.79 -1.63 9.18
N TRP A 488 17.49 -1.41 9.23
CA TRP A 488 16.64 -1.04 8.11
C TRP A 488 15.87 0.23 8.44
N SER A 489 15.79 1.14 7.48
CA SER A 489 15.00 2.36 7.61
C SER A 489 14.50 2.79 6.23
N ARG A 490 13.49 3.66 6.17
CA ARG A 490 13.08 4.24 4.89
C ARG A 490 14.14 5.26 4.47
N ILE A 491 14.78 5.01 3.33
CA ILE A 491 15.76 5.97 2.80
C ILE A 491 15.04 7.25 2.39
N THR A 492 14.11 7.15 1.44
CA THR A 492 13.35 8.29 0.90
C THR A 492 11.94 7.91 0.48
N GLY A 493 11.76 6.74 -0.13
CA GLY A 493 10.46 6.22 -0.57
C GLY A 493 10.19 4.79 -0.10
N TYR A 494 11.24 3.97 0.07
CA TYR A 494 11.15 2.55 0.44
C TYR A 494 12.15 2.18 1.54
N TYR A 495 11.95 1.02 2.16
CA TYR A 495 12.86 0.47 3.17
C TYR A 495 14.11 -0.10 2.53
N GLN A 496 15.26 0.21 3.11
CA GLN A 496 16.54 -0.33 2.69
C GLN A 496 17.43 -0.57 3.91
N ASN A 497 18.30 -1.57 3.82
CA ASN A 497 19.38 -1.76 4.77
C ASN A 497 20.30 -0.51 4.76
N ILE A 498 20.53 0.07 5.93
CA ILE A 498 21.27 1.34 6.06
C ILE A 498 22.76 1.20 5.72
N THR A 499 23.30 -0.02 5.69
CA THR A 499 24.71 -0.28 5.37
C THR A 499 25.09 0.21 3.97
N GLY A 500 24.13 0.23 3.04
CA GLY A 500 24.34 0.74 1.68
C GLY A 500 24.25 2.27 1.56
N TRP A 501 23.95 2.99 2.65
CA TRP A 501 23.68 4.43 2.57
C TRP A 501 24.97 5.25 2.53
N ASN A 502 24.95 6.35 1.79
CA ASN A 502 26.06 7.29 1.78
C ASN A 502 26.16 8.05 3.11
N LYS A 503 27.33 8.67 3.35
CA LYS A 503 27.62 9.40 4.61
C LYS A 503 26.60 10.48 4.95
N GLY A 504 26.17 11.27 3.96
CA GLY A 504 25.15 12.30 4.18
C GLY A 504 23.82 11.71 4.61
N LYS A 505 23.43 10.58 4.02
CA LYS A 505 22.17 9.92 4.36
C LYS A 505 22.20 9.20 5.72
N LEU A 506 23.35 8.64 6.09
CA LEU A 506 23.59 8.13 7.44
C LEU A 506 23.57 9.26 8.47
N GLN A 507 24.07 10.44 8.15
CA GLN A 507 23.97 11.61 9.02
C GLN A 507 22.52 12.09 9.12
N GLU A 508 21.79 12.19 8.01
CA GLU A 508 20.37 12.52 8.00
C GLU A 508 19.57 11.55 8.89
N LEU A 509 19.86 10.24 8.85
CA LEU A 509 19.21 9.23 9.70
C LEU A 509 19.36 9.52 11.19
N LYS A 510 20.55 9.99 11.61
CA LYS A 510 20.83 10.40 12.99
C LYS A 510 20.09 11.69 13.33
N ASP A 511 20.02 12.61 12.37
CA ASP A 511 19.41 13.92 12.55
C ASP A 511 17.87 13.87 12.50
N ARG A 512 17.25 12.78 12.01
CA ARG A 512 15.79 12.64 11.98
C ARG A 512 15.19 12.74 13.38
N ARG A 513 14.35 13.76 13.59
CA ARG A 513 13.47 13.83 14.74
C ARG A 513 12.40 12.74 14.64
N ARG A 514 12.34 11.90 15.67
CA ARG A 514 11.31 10.87 15.85
C ARG A 514 10.22 11.41 16.78
N TYR A 515 8.97 11.09 16.46
CA TYR A 515 7.77 11.53 17.17
C TYR A 515 7.13 10.32 17.87
N GLY A 516 6.87 10.45 19.17
CA GLY A 516 5.97 9.53 19.88
C GLY A 516 4.52 9.92 19.61
N LEU A 517 3.63 8.93 19.50
CA LEU A 517 2.21 9.09 19.22
C LEU A 517 1.34 9.13 20.47
#